data_AF-A0A3C1H437-F1
#
_entry.id   AF-A0A3C1H437-F1
#
_cell.length_a   1.000
_cell.length_b   1.000
_cell.length_c   1.000
_cell.angle_alpha   90.00
_cell.angle_beta   90.00
_cell.angle_gamma   90.00
#
_symmetry.space_group_name_H-M   'P 1'
#
loop_
_entity.id
_entity.type
_entity.pdbx_description
1 polymer ?
#
loop_
_entity_poly.entity_id
_entity_poly.type
_entity_poly.pdbx_seq_one_letter_code
_entity_poly.pdbx_strand_id
1 'polypeptide(L)'
;MRFGMKHFLTAGTACLLSGLMLAAPAAAVVSESVLTDQNGDGMVNVFDYVLSKRAVLTESAPLDLQFVSGASYPGGLAVVGVAAANNTCFTNVQMTFSYDAALKLETLSDEDDLLAMSNSDFPKLSLTTINLPKYHQISCVSATNAKSEGDGVLFEMAFRIPEDAEPGTVYQVSFEDAAIYDGTAQLPLMIERGTVTVTEKPDLPDPVPDDPDVTSTAPSESDPADETTTEAVTEAEPETTTAEQTSAEITTFTTVTTAETATVPIETTHFTQGSYIDGIDISVWQGNVDFAAVKKQGFAKFVIMRAGFGRFVTQEDIRFSSYYSGCRANGLPAGAYWYSYADTPEAARIEANACAQVLGNRKFEYPIAFDIEEPSVLAKPAEELAAIIDAFCSELEKKGYYTVLYCSSFYLNNCIPRWVWERYDVWCAHYNVSRPTFVGKYGIWQYGLGKCDGINGDVDVDYCYRDYPALIREKHLNGY
;
A
#
# COMPACT_ATOMS: atom_id res chain seq x y z
N MET A 1 -61.12 -35.35 38.35
CA MET A 1 -62.35 -34.64 37.92
C MET A 1 -61.88 -33.32 37.30
N ARG A 2 -62.15 -33.00 36.03
CA ARG A 2 -63.38 -32.31 35.55
C ARG A 2 -63.81 -31.16 36.47
N PHE A 3 -64.15 -29.95 36.03
CA PHE A 3 -64.06 -29.18 34.78
C PHE A 3 -64.85 -27.89 35.08
N GLY A 4 -64.42 -26.74 34.57
CA GLY A 4 -65.34 -25.65 34.20
C GLY A 4 -65.56 -24.49 35.18
N MET A 5 -65.33 -23.28 34.67
CA MET A 5 -66.41 -22.29 34.58
C MET A 5 -66.25 -21.45 33.29
N LYS A 6 -67.36 -21.31 32.57
CA LYS A 6 -67.64 -20.25 31.57
C LYS A 6 -68.19 -19.02 32.35
N HIS A 7 -68.30 -17.78 31.87
CA HIS A 7 -68.54 -17.22 30.53
C HIS A 7 -68.11 -15.72 30.46
N PHE A 8 -67.92 -15.21 29.23
CA PHE A 8 -68.15 -13.84 28.70
C PHE A 8 -68.28 -12.62 29.64
N LEU A 9 -67.59 -11.53 29.27
CA LEU A 9 -68.23 -10.21 29.13
C LEU A 9 -67.62 -9.37 27.99
N THR A 10 -68.52 -8.85 27.16
CA THR A 10 -68.49 -7.75 26.17
C THR A 10 -67.27 -6.83 25.96
N ALA A 11 -66.95 -6.64 24.66
CA ALA A 11 -66.69 -5.38 23.92
C ALA A 11 -65.88 -4.24 24.58
N GLY A 12 -64.71 -3.95 23.99
CA GLY A 12 -63.94 -2.71 24.17
C GLY A 12 -63.42 -2.19 22.81
N THR A 13 -63.71 -0.92 22.53
CA THR A 13 -63.53 -0.22 21.25
C THR A 13 -62.08 -0.19 20.73
N ALA A 14 -61.94 -0.09 19.40
CA ALA A 14 -60.67 -0.05 18.69
C ALA A 14 -59.70 1.07 19.16
N CYS A 15 -58.41 0.75 19.14
CA CYS A 15 -57.34 1.72 18.98
C CYS A 15 -56.41 1.24 17.86
N LEU A 16 -56.31 2.02 16.78
CA LEU A 16 -55.40 1.73 15.67
C LEU A 16 -53.96 2.08 16.09
N LEU A 17 -53.15 1.06 16.37
CA LEU A 17 -51.71 1.17 16.16
C LEU A 17 -51.36 0.39 14.90
N SER A 18 -51.13 1.14 13.82
CA SER A 18 -50.46 0.65 12.62
C SER A 18 -49.00 0.33 12.94
N GLY A 19 -48.76 -0.87 13.45
CA GLY A 19 -47.41 -1.41 13.59
C GLY A 19 -46.81 -1.65 12.22
N LEU A 20 -45.98 -0.70 11.77
CA LEU A 20 -45.16 -0.87 10.58
C LEU A 20 -44.11 -1.97 10.89
N MET A 21 -44.40 -3.21 10.52
CA MET A 21 -43.36 -4.24 10.49
C MET A 21 -42.34 -3.85 9.43
N LEU A 22 -41.24 -3.23 9.85
CA LEU A 22 -40.02 -3.30 9.05
C LEU A 22 -39.66 -4.78 8.96
N ALA A 23 -39.74 -5.32 7.75
CA ALA A 23 -39.06 -6.57 7.44
C ALA A 23 -37.57 -6.35 7.76
N ALA A 24 -36.99 -7.21 8.59
CA ALA A 24 -35.54 -7.28 8.67
C ALA A 24 -35.00 -7.53 7.26
N PRO A 25 -33.93 -6.83 6.82
CA PRO A 25 -33.35 -7.08 5.51
C PRO A 25 -32.98 -8.56 5.42
N ALA A 26 -33.39 -9.20 4.34
CA ALA A 26 -33.02 -10.58 4.08
C ALA A 26 -31.49 -10.66 4.09
N ALA A 27 -30.92 -11.50 4.95
CA ALA A 27 -29.49 -11.72 4.97
C ALA A 27 -29.05 -12.10 3.55
N ALA A 28 -28.14 -11.32 2.96
CA ALA A 28 -27.65 -11.58 1.62
C ALA A 28 -27.10 -13.00 1.59
N VAL A 29 -27.65 -13.83 0.70
CA VAL A 29 -27.11 -15.17 0.45
C VAL A 29 -25.77 -14.95 -0.22
N VAL A 30 -24.69 -15.08 0.56
CA VAL A 30 -23.32 -15.07 0.06
C VAL A 30 -23.22 -16.22 -0.93
N SER A 31 -23.18 -15.89 -2.22
CA SER A 31 -22.90 -16.86 -3.28
C SER A 31 -21.53 -17.48 -3.03
N GLU A 32 -21.42 -18.80 -3.18
CA GLU A 32 -20.11 -19.48 -3.15
C GLU A 32 -19.19 -18.81 -4.17
N SER A 33 -18.14 -18.15 -3.67
CA SER A 33 -17.17 -17.43 -4.50
C SER A 33 -16.30 -18.44 -5.24
N VAL A 34 -16.69 -18.79 -6.46
CA VAL A 34 -15.82 -19.50 -7.39
C VAL A 34 -14.63 -18.59 -7.66
N LEU A 35 -13.44 -18.97 -7.16
CA LEU A 35 -12.22 -18.22 -7.41
C LEU A 35 -11.85 -18.34 -8.89
N THR A 36 -11.74 -17.18 -9.54
CA THR A 36 -11.27 -17.01 -10.91
C THR A 36 -10.12 -16.02 -10.89
N ASP A 37 -9.17 -16.20 -11.80
CA ASP A 37 -8.08 -15.27 -12.08
C ASP A 37 -8.63 -13.82 -12.18
N GLN A 38 -8.29 -12.99 -11.17
CA GLN A 38 -8.67 -11.58 -11.03
C GLN A 38 -7.55 -10.65 -11.51
N ASN A 39 -6.29 -11.09 -11.42
CA ASN A 39 -5.12 -10.26 -11.71
C ASN A 39 -4.60 -10.39 -13.16
N GLY A 40 -5.07 -11.39 -13.91
CA GLY A 40 -4.68 -11.70 -15.28
C GLY A 40 -3.36 -12.47 -15.42
N ASP A 41 -2.85 -13.09 -14.35
CA ASP A 41 -1.58 -13.84 -14.36
C ASP A 41 -1.69 -15.26 -14.95
N GLY A 42 -2.92 -15.72 -15.22
CA GLY A 42 -3.22 -17.02 -15.80
C GLY A 42 -3.33 -18.17 -14.80
N MET A 43 -3.25 -17.91 -13.49
CA MET A 43 -3.25 -18.92 -12.43
C MET A 43 -4.20 -18.53 -11.29
N VAL A 44 -5.20 -19.35 -11.00
CA VAL A 44 -6.05 -19.13 -9.81
C VAL A 44 -5.23 -19.34 -8.53
N ASN A 45 -4.87 -18.25 -7.85
CA ASN A 45 -3.99 -18.27 -6.68
C ASN A 45 -4.52 -17.37 -5.54
N VAL A 46 -3.75 -17.26 -4.45
CA VAL A 46 -4.18 -16.50 -3.25
C VAL A 46 -4.49 -15.05 -3.57
N PHE A 47 -3.82 -14.46 -4.56
CA PHE A 47 -4.12 -13.12 -5.06
C PHE A 47 -5.55 -12.95 -5.51
N ASP A 48 -6.14 -13.96 -6.14
CA ASP A 48 -7.52 -13.87 -6.62
C ASP A 48 -8.51 -13.92 -5.46
N TYR A 49 -8.15 -14.64 -4.39
CA TYR A 49 -8.88 -14.61 -3.14
C TYR A 49 -8.72 -13.24 -2.45
N VAL A 50 -7.50 -12.73 -2.28
CA VAL A 50 -7.22 -11.42 -1.69
C VAL A 50 -7.89 -10.30 -2.49
N LEU A 51 -7.84 -10.32 -3.82
CA LEU A 51 -8.52 -9.38 -4.71
C LEU A 51 -10.03 -9.56 -4.67
N SER A 52 -10.58 -10.78 -4.60
CA SER A 52 -12.03 -10.97 -4.42
C SER A 52 -12.50 -10.47 -3.05
N LYS A 53 -11.68 -10.58 -2.00
CA LYS A 53 -11.96 -10.02 -0.68
C LYS A 53 -11.81 -8.50 -0.68
N ARG A 54 -10.81 -7.94 -1.36
CA ARG A 54 -10.68 -6.49 -1.63
C ARG A 54 -11.89 -5.95 -2.40
N ALA A 55 -12.40 -6.70 -3.38
CA ALA A 55 -13.61 -6.36 -4.14
C ALA A 55 -14.89 -6.46 -3.28
N VAL A 56 -14.97 -7.39 -2.33
CA VAL A 56 -16.04 -7.40 -1.30
C VAL A 56 -15.85 -6.27 -0.26
N LEU A 57 -14.63 -5.73 -0.14
CA LEU A 57 -14.30 -4.58 0.70
C LEU A 57 -14.49 -3.23 0.02
N THR A 58 -15.04 -3.15 -1.19
CA THR A 58 -15.39 -1.84 -1.79
C THR A 58 -16.60 -1.15 -1.13
N GLU A 59 -17.16 -1.71 -0.05
CA GLU A 59 -18.04 -1.00 0.89
C GLU A 59 -17.28 -0.42 2.11
N SER A 60 -15.99 -0.73 2.31
CA SER A 60 -15.19 -0.24 3.44
C SER A 60 -13.67 -0.23 3.20
N ALA A 61 -13.20 0.15 2.01
CA ALA A 61 -11.80 0.53 1.82
C ALA A 61 -11.49 1.77 2.70
N PRO A 62 -10.30 1.87 3.32
CA PRO A 62 -9.91 3.10 4.00
C PRO A 62 -9.89 4.26 2.99
N LEU A 63 -10.32 5.44 3.43
CA LEU A 63 -10.25 6.62 2.58
C LEU A 63 -8.77 6.95 2.37
N ASP A 64 -8.38 7.04 1.11
CA ASP A 64 -6.98 7.23 0.72
C ASP A 64 -6.73 8.71 0.41
N LEU A 65 -5.69 9.29 1.01
CA LEU A 65 -5.24 10.65 0.77
C LEU A 65 -3.92 10.64 0.01
N GLN A 66 -4.02 10.97 -1.27
CA GLN A 66 -2.90 10.97 -2.21
C GLN A 66 -2.52 12.40 -2.57
N PHE A 67 -1.23 12.61 -2.88
CA PHE A 67 -0.78 13.84 -3.52
C PHE A 67 -0.67 13.65 -5.03
N VAL A 68 -1.34 14.51 -5.80
CA VAL A 68 -1.04 14.71 -7.21
C VAL A 68 0.23 15.57 -7.28
N SER A 69 1.38 14.93 -7.47
CA SER A 69 2.69 15.59 -7.48
C SER A 69 2.82 16.61 -8.62
N GLY A 70 3.48 17.73 -8.32
CA GLY A 70 3.66 18.84 -9.25
C GLY A 70 5.01 18.84 -9.96
N ALA A 71 5.08 19.49 -11.11
CA ALA A 71 6.33 19.71 -11.84
C ALA A 71 6.35 21.11 -12.48
N SER A 72 7.49 21.77 -12.47
CA SER A 72 7.71 23.05 -13.16
C SER A 72 9.22 23.34 -13.29
N TYR A 73 9.58 24.36 -14.03
CA TYR A 73 10.97 24.78 -14.22
C TYR A 73 11.42 25.82 -13.16
N PRO A 74 12.72 26.16 -13.04
CA PRO A 74 13.21 27.14 -12.07
C PRO A 74 12.56 28.52 -12.22
N GLY A 75 12.11 29.10 -11.10
CA GLY A 75 11.27 30.31 -11.07
C GLY A 75 9.81 30.11 -11.50
N GLY A 76 9.45 28.92 -12.02
CA GLY A 76 8.10 28.53 -12.41
C GLY A 76 7.21 28.18 -11.21
N LEU A 77 5.92 27.99 -11.51
CA LEU A 77 4.91 27.59 -10.53
C LEU A 77 4.59 26.10 -10.74
N ALA A 78 4.70 25.29 -9.69
CA ALA A 78 4.27 23.89 -9.67
C ALA A 78 2.99 23.76 -8.83
N VAL A 79 2.00 23.05 -9.35
CA VAL A 79 0.73 22.80 -8.66
C VAL A 79 0.74 21.39 -8.08
N VAL A 80 0.43 21.26 -6.80
CA VAL A 80 0.30 19.98 -6.09
C VAL A 80 -1.15 19.83 -5.63
N GLY A 81 -1.82 18.79 -6.12
CA GLY A 81 -3.17 18.43 -5.67
C GLY A 81 -3.14 17.54 -4.43
N VAL A 82 -4.15 17.64 -3.58
CA VAL A 82 -4.47 16.64 -2.55
C VAL A 82 -5.78 15.98 -2.96
N ALA A 83 -5.78 14.67 -3.19
CA ALA A 83 -6.93 13.91 -3.66
C ALA A 83 -7.41 12.90 -2.62
N ALA A 84 -8.74 12.71 -2.59
CA ALA A 84 -9.37 11.59 -1.90
C ALA A 84 -9.70 10.50 -2.91
N ALA A 85 -9.34 9.25 -2.59
CA ALA A 85 -9.76 8.06 -3.32
C ALA A 85 -10.43 7.05 -2.37
N ASN A 86 -11.30 6.19 -2.91
CA ASN A 86 -12.19 5.31 -2.15
C ASN A 86 -13.09 6.05 -1.12
N ASN A 87 -13.47 7.29 -1.41
CA ASN A 87 -14.30 8.09 -0.50
C ASN A 87 -15.78 7.68 -0.56
N THR A 88 -16.19 6.81 0.35
CA THR A 88 -17.59 6.39 0.50
C THR A 88 -18.47 7.43 1.19
N CYS A 89 -17.91 8.20 2.14
CA CYS A 89 -18.49 9.41 2.74
C CYS A 89 -17.54 9.99 3.81
N PHE A 90 -17.18 11.27 3.72
CA PHE A 90 -16.68 12.03 4.86
C PHE A 90 -17.53 13.28 5.13
N THR A 91 -17.34 13.86 6.32
CA THR A 91 -18.05 15.06 6.79
C THR A 91 -17.14 16.17 7.27
N ASN A 92 -15.96 15.85 7.81
CA ASN A 92 -15.00 16.83 8.30
C ASN A 92 -13.58 16.35 8.04
N VAL A 93 -12.68 17.29 7.77
CA VAL A 93 -11.27 17.04 7.46
C VAL A 93 -10.41 18.02 8.25
N GLN A 94 -9.37 17.52 8.90
CA GLN A 94 -8.30 18.30 9.54
C GLN A 94 -6.96 17.73 9.09
N MET A 95 -6.14 18.54 8.41
CA MET A 95 -4.85 18.11 7.88
C MET A 95 -3.79 19.18 8.13
N THR A 96 -2.57 18.77 8.45
CA THR A 96 -1.40 19.64 8.58
C THR A 96 -0.25 19.10 7.73
N PHE A 97 0.33 19.98 6.94
CA PHE A 97 1.35 19.67 5.94
C PHE A 97 2.65 20.37 6.28
N SER A 98 3.78 19.72 5.99
CA SER A 98 5.09 20.36 5.86
C SER A 98 5.53 20.35 4.39
N TYR A 99 6.30 21.35 4.01
CA TYR A 99 6.97 21.43 2.71
C TYR A 99 8.38 21.99 2.87
N ASP A 100 9.23 21.70 1.90
CA ASP A 100 10.62 22.18 1.88
C ASP A 100 10.67 23.72 1.95
N ALA A 101 11.52 24.25 2.85
CA ALA A 101 11.62 25.68 3.09
C ALA A 101 12.17 26.48 1.89
N ALA A 102 12.77 25.80 0.91
CA ALA A 102 13.16 26.40 -0.37
C ALA A 102 11.95 26.74 -1.26
N LEU A 103 10.84 26.01 -1.14
CA LEU A 103 9.62 26.31 -1.87
C LEU A 103 8.88 27.50 -1.23
N LYS A 104 8.30 28.35 -2.09
CA LYS A 104 7.42 29.45 -1.66
C LYS A 104 5.98 29.14 -2.07
N LEU A 105 5.07 29.01 -1.10
CA LEU A 105 3.65 28.91 -1.38
C LEU A 105 3.12 30.23 -1.97
N GLU A 106 2.33 30.16 -3.04
CA GLU A 106 1.69 31.30 -3.69
C GLU A 106 0.20 31.05 -3.95
N THR A 107 -0.54 32.11 -4.26
CA THR A 107 -1.98 32.05 -4.54
C THR A 107 -2.25 31.53 -5.94
N LEU A 108 -3.38 30.82 -6.10
CA LEU A 108 -3.80 30.23 -7.38
C LEU A 108 -4.77 31.12 -8.17
N SER A 109 -5.24 32.22 -7.58
CA SER A 109 -6.20 33.15 -8.17
C SER A 109 -6.00 34.59 -7.68
N ASP A 110 -6.65 35.54 -8.35
CA ASP A 110 -6.69 36.96 -7.99
C ASP A 110 -7.48 37.26 -6.69
N GLU A 111 -8.13 36.26 -6.07
CA GLU A 111 -8.93 36.39 -4.84
C GLU A 111 -8.09 36.18 -3.55
N ASP A 112 -6.76 36.19 -3.64
CA ASP A 112 -5.80 35.88 -2.55
C ASP A 112 -5.92 34.46 -1.95
N ASP A 113 -6.60 33.53 -2.64
CA ASP A 113 -6.77 32.14 -2.18
C ASP A 113 -5.50 31.29 -2.41
N LEU A 114 -4.96 30.76 -1.31
CA LEU A 114 -3.81 29.84 -1.30
C LEU A 114 -4.17 28.39 -1.66
N LEU A 115 -5.47 28.06 -1.70
CA LEU A 115 -5.99 26.77 -2.15
C LEU A 115 -7.01 26.98 -3.28
N ALA A 116 -6.83 26.32 -4.43
CA ALA A 116 -7.92 26.19 -5.39
C ALA A 116 -8.77 24.96 -5.06
N MET A 117 -10.08 25.12 -4.91
CA MET A 117 -11.03 24.00 -4.82
C MET A 117 -11.31 23.50 -6.24
N SER A 118 -10.91 22.27 -6.58
CA SER A 118 -11.11 21.73 -7.93
C SER A 118 -12.51 21.13 -8.16
N ASN A 119 -13.25 20.81 -7.10
CA ASN A 119 -14.60 20.26 -7.17
C ASN A 119 -15.52 20.95 -6.14
N SER A 120 -16.68 21.43 -6.61
CA SER A 120 -17.70 22.13 -5.81
C SER A 120 -18.47 21.24 -4.85
N ASP A 121 -18.40 19.91 -5.03
CA ASP A 121 -19.15 18.92 -4.24
C ASP A 121 -18.42 18.52 -2.94
N PHE A 122 -17.15 18.92 -2.80
CA PHE A 122 -16.38 18.83 -1.55
C PHE A 122 -16.65 20.03 -0.64
N PRO A 123 -16.46 19.91 0.69
CA PRO A 123 -16.77 20.99 1.62
C PRO A 123 -15.66 22.04 1.55
N LYS A 124 -16.04 23.32 1.50
CA LYS A 124 -15.06 24.42 1.53
C LYS A 124 -14.12 24.26 2.74
N LEU A 125 -12.82 24.35 2.49
CA LEU A 125 -11.80 24.28 3.53
C LEU A 125 -11.43 25.70 4.00
N SER A 126 -11.27 25.87 5.31
CA SER A 126 -10.66 27.04 5.93
C SER A 126 -9.17 26.76 6.15
N LEU A 127 -8.31 27.67 5.69
CA LEU A 127 -6.86 27.56 5.89
C LEU A 127 -6.41 28.30 7.16
N THR A 128 -5.33 27.83 7.77
CA THR A 128 -4.48 28.62 8.66
C THR A 128 -3.02 28.28 8.35
N THR A 129 -2.30 29.22 7.74
CA THR A 129 -0.86 29.09 7.47
C THR A 129 -0.06 29.39 8.73
N ILE A 130 0.87 28.50 9.10
CA ILE A 130 1.72 28.66 10.30
C ILE A 130 3.19 28.61 9.85
N ASN A 131 3.75 29.78 9.59
CA ASN A 131 5.15 29.91 9.19
C ASN A 131 6.08 29.76 10.40
N LEU A 132 6.63 28.56 10.62
CA LEU A 132 7.60 28.29 11.68
C LEU A 132 9.05 28.41 11.17
N PRO A 133 10.03 28.79 12.00
CA PRO A 133 11.41 29.07 11.54
C PRO A 133 12.24 27.87 11.06
N LYS A 134 11.66 26.66 10.99
CA LYS A 134 12.40 25.42 10.70
C LYS A 134 11.74 24.54 9.63
N TYR A 135 10.42 24.65 9.49
CA TYR A 135 9.62 24.05 8.42
C TYR A 135 8.46 25.00 8.14
N HIS A 136 8.11 25.21 6.88
CA HIS A 136 6.87 25.91 6.56
C HIS A 136 5.71 24.92 6.73
N GLN A 137 4.66 25.33 7.46
CA GLN A 137 3.49 24.49 7.73
C GLN A 137 2.20 25.15 7.29
N ILE A 138 1.29 24.33 6.77
CA ILE A 138 -0.07 24.69 6.38
C ILE A 138 -1.00 23.78 7.14
N SER A 139 -2.03 24.32 7.80
CA SER A 139 -3.14 23.53 8.34
C SER A 139 -4.42 23.91 7.60
N CYS A 140 -5.20 22.91 7.18
CA CYS A 140 -6.54 23.10 6.64
C CYS A 140 -7.57 22.34 7.48
N VAL A 141 -8.73 22.96 7.69
CA VAL A 141 -9.88 22.35 8.38
C VAL A 141 -11.15 22.64 7.57
N SER A 142 -12.03 21.66 7.40
CA SER A 142 -13.31 21.88 6.71
C SER A 142 -14.17 22.93 7.42
N ALA A 143 -14.61 23.95 6.68
CA ALA A 143 -15.41 25.07 7.20
C ALA A 143 -16.86 24.66 7.55
N THR A 144 -17.33 23.54 7.01
CA THR A 144 -18.65 22.96 7.25
C THR A 144 -18.56 21.45 7.43
N ASN A 145 -19.53 20.88 8.16
CA ASN A 145 -19.65 19.42 8.33
C ASN A 145 -20.55 18.78 7.26
N ALA A 146 -20.41 19.21 5.99
CA ALA A 146 -21.23 18.70 4.90
C ALA A 146 -20.75 17.30 4.48
N LYS A 147 -21.69 16.38 4.20
CA LYS A 147 -21.36 15.07 3.62
C LYS A 147 -20.79 15.25 2.22
N SER A 148 -19.68 14.58 1.96
CA SER A 148 -19.01 14.56 0.66
C SER A 148 -18.60 13.14 0.32
N GLU A 149 -18.99 12.70 -0.88
CA GLU A 149 -18.92 11.32 -1.36
C GLU A 149 -18.28 11.31 -2.76
N GLY A 150 -17.57 10.25 -3.10
CA GLY A 150 -16.85 10.12 -4.37
C GLY A 150 -15.43 10.67 -4.35
N ASP A 151 -14.68 10.25 -5.37
CA ASP A 151 -13.24 10.45 -5.48
C ASP A 151 -12.89 11.71 -6.28
N GLY A 152 -11.73 12.30 -5.99
CA GLY A 152 -11.19 13.43 -6.74
C GLY A 152 -10.24 14.32 -5.93
N VAL A 153 -9.70 15.33 -6.59
CA VAL A 153 -8.88 16.36 -5.94
C VAL A 153 -9.78 17.18 -5.02
N LEU A 154 -9.42 17.23 -3.74
CA LEU A 154 -10.05 18.07 -2.71
C LEU A 154 -9.65 19.52 -2.93
N PHE A 155 -8.35 19.75 -3.13
CA PHE A 155 -7.77 21.06 -3.37
C PHE A 155 -6.38 20.99 -4.01
N GLU A 156 -5.95 22.13 -4.55
CA GLU A 156 -4.62 22.33 -5.12
C GLU A 156 -3.85 23.43 -4.37
N MET A 157 -2.53 23.27 -4.27
CA MET A 157 -1.58 24.24 -3.73
C MET A 157 -0.55 24.63 -4.80
N ALA A 158 -0.24 25.92 -4.92
CA ALA A 158 0.83 26.38 -5.81
C ALA A 158 2.13 26.65 -5.04
N PHE A 159 3.23 26.08 -5.53
CA PHE A 159 4.58 26.34 -5.03
C PHE A 159 5.42 26.95 -6.13
N ARG A 160 5.98 28.14 -5.89
CA ARG A 160 7.04 28.70 -6.73
C ARG A 160 8.36 28.01 -6.43
N ILE A 161 8.99 27.51 -7.48
CA ILE A 161 10.31 26.89 -7.44
C ILE A 161 11.38 28.01 -7.42
N PRO A 162 12.49 27.86 -6.66
CA PRO A 162 13.60 28.81 -6.70
C PRO A 162 14.13 29.05 -8.13
N GLU A 163 14.63 30.25 -8.41
CA GLU A 163 15.22 30.58 -9.72
C GLU A 163 16.57 29.87 -9.96
N ASP A 164 17.25 29.49 -8.88
CA ASP A 164 18.54 28.79 -8.84
C ASP A 164 18.40 27.27 -8.61
N ALA A 165 17.18 26.72 -8.70
CA ALA A 165 16.96 25.29 -8.60
C ALA A 165 17.49 24.54 -9.83
N GLU A 166 18.20 23.44 -9.64
CA GLU A 166 18.71 22.63 -10.75
C GLU A 166 17.63 21.66 -11.29
N PRO A 167 17.47 21.48 -12.61
CA PRO A 167 16.61 20.43 -13.17
C PRO A 167 16.93 19.05 -12.61
N GLY A 168 15.88 18.27 -12.31
CA GLY A 168 15.98 16.99 -11.60
C GLY A 168 15.98 17.11 -10.07
N THR A 169 16.01 18.32 -9.49
CA THR A 169 15.79 18.52 -8.05
C THR A 169 14.36 18.11 -7.67
N VAL A 170 14.19 17.45 -6.52
CA VAL A 170 12.88 17.01 -6.02
C VAL A 170 12.66 17.54 -4.61
N TYR A 171 11.74 18.49 -4.47
CA TYR A 171 11.31 19.01 -3.17
C TYR A 171 10.16 18.16 -2.62
N GLN A 172 10.13 18.00 -1.30
CA GLN A 172 9.15 17.17 -0.61
C GLN A 172 7.96 17.99 -0.08
N VAL A 173 6.76 17.42 -0.20
CA VAL A 173 5.54 17.87 0.48
C VAL A 173 4.97 16.66 1.22
N SER A 174 4.61 16.81 2.49
CA SER A 174 4.19 15.68 3.33
C SER A 174 3.15 16.08 4.37
N PHE A 175 2.29 15.13 4.73
CA PHE A 175 1.44 15.25 5.90
C PHE A 175 2.28 15.07 7.17
N GLU A 176 2.14 15.99 8.12
CA GLU A 176 2.59 15.84 9.50
C GLU A 176 1.48 15.21 10.37
N ASP A 177 0.23 15.56 10.07
CA ASP A 177 -0.98 15.01 10.72
C ASP A 177 -2.17 15.06 9.75
N ALA A 178 -3.04 14.06 9.80
CA ALA A 178 -4.27 14.01 9.02
C ALA A 178 -5.36 13.21 9.75
N ALA A 179 -6.55 13.79 9.85
CA ALA A 179 -7.74 13.16 10.41
C ALA A 179 -8.96 13.54 9.56
N ILE A 180 -9.67 12.52 9.09
CA ILE A 180 -10.94 12.66 8.37
C ILE A 180 -12.03 11.92 9.14
N TYR A 181 -13.24 12.47 9.16
CA TYR A 181 -14.34 12.00 9.99
C TYR A 181 -15.63 11.80 9.20
N ASP A 182 -16.33 10.67 9.42
CA ASP A 182 -17.76 10.55 9.15
C ASP A 182 -18.54 10.77 10.47
N GLY A 183 -19.21 11.91 10.57
CA GLY A 183 -19.84 12.39 11.80
C GLY A 183 -18.83 12.61 12.93
N THR A 184 -18.72 11.64 13.82
CA THR A 184 -17.78 11.64 14.96
C THR A 184 -16.79 10.48 14.93
N ALA A 185 -16.85 9.61 13.91
CA ALA A 185 -15.94 8.48 13.76
C ALA A 185 -14.78 8.91 12.84
N GLN A 186 -13.54 8.79 13.32
CA GLN A 186 -12.37 9.00 12.48
C GLN A 186 -12.24 7.82 11.50
N LEU A 187 -12.12 8.13 10.21
CA LEU A 187 -11.88 7.13 9.18
C LEU A 187 -10.42 6.67 9.23
N PRO A 188 -10.14 5.38 8.97
CA PRO A 188 -8.78 4.92 8.72
C PRO A 188 -8.28 5.56 7.42
N LEU A 189 -7.07 6.13 7.48
CA LEU A 189 -6.43 6.82 6.36
C LEU A 189 -5.22 6.05 5.83
N MET A 190 -5.12 5.98 4.51
CA MET A 190 -3.86 5.76 3.82
C MET A 190 -3.29 7.13 3.39
N ILE A 191 -1.96 7.25 3.46
CA ILE A 191 -1.26 8.52 3.24
C ILE A 191 0.03 8.28 2.45
N GLU A 192 0.11 8.94 1.30
CA GLU A 192 1.28 8.98 0.43
C GLU A 192 2.05 10.31 0.58
N ARG A 193 3.23 10.43 -0.04
CA ARG A 193 4.03 11.67 -0.05
C ARG A 193 3.92 12.38 -1.39
N GLY A 194 3.89 13.70 -1.34
CA GLY A 194 3.87 14.56 -2.52
C GLY A 194 5.26 15.05 -2.88
N THR A 195 5.47 15.31 -4.15
CA THR A 195 6.72 15.90 -4.65
C THR A 195 6.47 17.11 -5.54
N VAL A 196 7.44 18.01 -5.56
CA VAL A 196 7.58 19.04 -6.60
C VAL A 196 8.89 18.76 -7.32
N THR A 197 8.80 18.38 -8.59
CA THR A 197 9.97 18.06 -9.42
C THR A 197 10.35 19.26 -10.29
N VAL A 198 11.63 19.62 -10.29
CA VAL A 198 12.17 20.67 -11.15
C VAL A 198 12.44 20.08 -12.53
N THR A 199 11.79 20.62 -13.56
CA THR A 199 12.00 20.23 -14.96
C THR A 199 13.01 21.17 -15.64
N GLU A 200 13.49 20.79 -16.81
CA GLU A 200 14.13 21.74 -17.71
C GLU A 200 13.15 22.87 -18.05
N LYS A 201 13.70 24.08 -18.24
CA LYS A 201 12.92 25.23 -18.70
C LYS A 201 12.64 25.07 -20.20
N PRO A 202 11.39 25.23 -20.66
CA PRO A 202 11.11 25.18 -22.09
C PRO A 202 11.89 26.27 -22.82
N ASP A 203 12.60 25.89 -23.88
CA ASP A 203 13.10 26.83 -24.89
C ASP A 203 11.89 27.43 -25.61
N LEU A 204 11.42 28.56 -25.10
CA LEU A 204 10.45 29.40 -25.81
C LEU A 204 11.16 29.92 -27.08
N PRO A 205 10.56 29.77 -28.28
CA PRO A 205 11.12 30.39 -29.47
C PRO A 205 11.20 31.91 -29.24
N ASP A 206 12.27 32.53 -29.77
CA ASP A 206 12.46 33.98 -29.67
C ASP A 206 11.16 34.71 -30.07
N PRO A 207 10.73 35.73 -29.30
CA PRO A 207 9.55 36.49 -29.65
C PRO A 207 9.74 37.06 -31.06
N VAL A 208 8.83 36.69 -31.96
CA VAL A 208 8.79 37.26 -33.31
C VAL A 208 8.78 38.78 -33.14
N PRO A 209 9.76 39.52 -33.69
CA PRO A 209 9.87 40.95 -33.46
C PRO A 209 8.60 41.63 -33.96
N ASP A 210 8.03 42.53 -33.15
CA ASP A 210 6.83 43.29 -33.48
C ASP A 210 7.00 44.00 -34.84
N ASP A 211 6.29 43.53 -35.86
CA ASP A 211 6.16 44.22 -37.14
C ASP A 211 5.16 45.38 -36.96
N PRO A 212 5.61 46.66 -36.99
CA PRO A 212 4.83 47.76 -36.44
C PRO A 212 3.80 48.34 -37.43
N ASP A 213 3.18 47.52 -38.30
CA ASP A 213 2.08 47.99 -39.15
C ASP A 213 1.09 46.91 -39.64
N VAL A 214 0.20 46.44 -38.75
CA VAL A 214 -1.11 45.90 -39.18
C VAL A 214 -2.23 46.47 -38.30
N THR A 215 -2.82 47.58 -38.74
CA THR A 215 -4.12 48.04 -38.23
C THR A 215 -5.26 47.23 -38.85
N SER A 216 -6.32 46.96 -38.07
CA SER A 216 -7.42 46.11 -38.53
C SER A 216 -8.21 46.73 -39.70
N THR A 217 -8.58 45.95 -40.72
CA THR A 217 -9.84 46.16 -41.44
C THR A 217 -10.35 44.87 -42.10
N ALA A 218 -11.68 44.78 -42.23
CA ALA A 218 -12.40 43.65 -42.81
C ALA A 218 -12.48 43.75 -44.36
N PRO A 219 -12.95 42.72 -45.10
CA PRO A 219 -12.46 42.41 -46.44
C PRO A 219 -13.24 43.01 -47.61
N SER A 220 -12.59 43.14 -48.78
CA SER A 220 -13.25 43.18 -50.09
C SER A 220 -12.33 42.79 -51.27
N GLU A 221 -12.71 41.72 -51.96
CA GLU A 221 -12.62 41.43 -53.41
C GLU A 221 -11.36 41.69 -54.28
N SER A 222 -11.23 40.81 -55.28
CA SER A 222 -10.50 40.91 -56.58
C SER A 222 -9.01 40.53 -56.69
N ASP A 223 -8.81 39.29 -57.14
CA ASP A 223 -7.84 38.81 -58.13
C ASP A 223 -7.70 39.72 -59.39
N PRO A 224 -6.70 39.54 -60.29
CA PRO A 224 -5.44 38.77 -60.17
C PRO A 224 -4.20 39.45 -60.82
N ALA A 225 -3.10 38.68 -60.86
CA ALA A 225 -2.13 38.55 -61.98
C ALA A 225 -0.75 39.26 -61.92
N ASP A 226 0.19 38.56 -62.57
CA ASP A 226 1.54 38.94 -63.05
C ASP A 226 2.63 39.36 -62.05
N GLU A 227 3.93 39.12 -62.31
CA GLU A 227 4.62 38.06 -63.06
C GLU A 227 6.13 38.17 -62.70
N THR A 228 6.94 37.13 -62.97
CA THR A 228 8.39 37.22 -63.27
C THR A 228 9.41 37.72 -62.21
N THR A 229 10.27 36.77 -61.78
CA THR A 229 11.77 36.86 -61.73
C THR A 229 12.46 37.87 -60.78
N THR A 230 13.70 37.68 -60.29
CA THR A 230 14.81 36.79 -60.73
C THR A 230 15.76 36.43 -59.57
N GLU A 231 16.42 35.28 -59.72
CA GLU A 231 17.75 34.84 -59.23
C GLU A 231 18.68 35.78 -58.43
N ALA A 232 19.29 35.24 -57.36
CA ALA A 232 20.75 34.96 -57.22
C ALA A 232 21.09 34.74 -55.72
N VAL A 233 21.28 33.52 -55.23
CA VAL A 233 22.56 32.77 -55.23
C VAL A 233 23.74 33.58 -54.68
N THR A 234 24.17 33.27 -53.45
CA THR A 234 25.61 33.20 -53.13
C THR A 234 25.85 32.11 -52.08
N GLU A 235 26.85 31.29 -52.33
CA GLU A 235 27.24 30.09 -51.58
C GLU A 235 28.58 30.36 -50.89
N ALA A 236 28.76 29.93 -49.64
CA ALA A 236 30.06 29.84 -48.99
C ALA A 236 30.03 28.79 -47.86
N GLU A 237 31.00 27.89 -47.88
CA GLU A 237 31.11 26.67 -47.06
C GLU A 237 31.71 26.91 -45.64
N PRO A 238 31.64 25.92 -44.73
CA PRO A 238 31.99 26.10 -43.31
C PRO A 238 33.46 25.81 -42.98
N GLU A 239 33.97 26.38 -41.87
CA GLU A 239 35.24 25.97 -41.27
C GLU A 239 35.07 25.05 -40.06
N THR A 240 35.84 23.97 -40.05
CA THR A 240 35.96 22.98 -38.98
C THR A 240 37.14 23.29 -38.04
N THR A 241 37.01 23.07 -36.74
CA THR A 241 38.16 22.90 -35.83
C THR A 241 38.00 21.79 -34.81
N THR A 242 39.08 21.02 -34.63
CA THR A 242 39.16 19.76 -33.88
C THR A 242 40.56 19.66 -33.27
N ALA A 243 40.80 19.25 -32.02
CA ALA A 243 39.97 19.12 -30.81
C ALA A 243 40.95 18.85 -29.64
N GLU A 244 40.51 18.92 -28.37
CA GLU A 244 41.35 18.43 -27.26
C GLU A 244 40.59 17.67 -26.17
N GLN A 245 41.10 16.49 -25.83
CA GLN A 245 40.68 15.69 -24.67
C GLN A 245 41.71 15.87 -23.55
N THR A 246 41.25 16.01 -22.31
CA THR A 246 42.10 15.87 -21.11
C THR A 246 41.54 14.83 -20.16
N SER A 247 42.43 14.06 -19.56
CA SER A 247 42.15 12.85 -18.79
C SER A 247 42.76 12.93 -17.39
N ALA A 248 41.95 12.70 -16.35
CA ALA A 248 42.32 12.42 -14.96
C ALA A 248 41.06 11.90 -14.23
N GLU A 249 41.08 11.01 -13.25
CA GLU A 249 42.13 10.14 -12.70
C GLU A 249 41.41 8.89 -12.13
N ILE A 250 41.95 7.68 -12.28
CA ILE A 250 41.35 6.46 -11.73
C ILE A 250 41.98 6.16 -10.37
N THR A 251 41.25 6.43 -9.29
CA THR A 251 41.66 6.05 -7.94
C THR A 251 41.51 4.55 -7.74
N THR A 252 42.63 3.82 -7.78
CA THR A 252 42.69 2.39 -7.46
C THR A 252 42.39 2.14 -5.98
N PHE A 253 41.32 1.41 -5.68
CA PHE A 253 41.07 0.88 -4.34
C PHE A 253 41.75 -0.48 -4.16
N THR A 254 42.59 -0.56 -3.12
CA THR A 254 43.39 -1.73 -2.74
C THR A 254 42.51 -2.93 -2.38
N THR A 255 42.85 -4.11 -2.90
CA THR A 255 42.28 -5.39 -2.46
C THR A 255 42.56 -5.63 -0.98
N VAL A 256 41.52 -5.66 -0.16
CA VAL A 256 41.60 -6.11 1.24
C VAL A 256 41.50 -7.63 1.26
N THR A 257 42.52 -8.27 1.81
CA THR A 257 42.63 -9.72 1.92
C THR A 257 41.51 -10.32 2.77
N THR A 258 40.95 -11.43 2.28
CA THR A 258 39.88 -12.21 2.90
C THR A 258 40.16 -12.55 4.37
N ALA A 259 39.24 -12.20 5.27
CA ALA A 259 39.11 -12.84 6.56
C ALA A 259 38.18 -14.06 6.40
N GLU A 260 38.68 -15.23 6.74
CA GLU A 260 37.98 -16.51 6.61
C GLU A 260 36.90 -16.64 7.72
N THR A 261 35.72 -16.09 7.48
CA THR A 261 34.56 -16.32 8.36
C THR A 261 34.08 -17.75 8.18
N ALA A 262 34.21 -18.57 9.21
CA ALA A 262 33.91 -19.99 9.16
C ALA A 262 32.48 -20.27 8.67
N THR A 263 32.37 -20.94 7.52
CA THR A 263 31.09 -21.42 6.99
C THR A 263 30.56 -22.55 7.86
N VAL A 264 29.57 -22.26 8.70
CA VAL A 264 28.79 -23.30 9.38
C VAL A 264 28.04 -24.09 8.30
N PRO A 265 28.18 -25.43 8.23
CA PRO A 265 27.42 -26.21 7.25
C PRO A 265 25.92 -26.13 7.57
N ILE A 266 25.11 -25.83 6.57
CA ILE A 266 23.65 -25.95 6.69
C ILE A 266 23.31 -27.45 6.61
N GLU A 267 23.33 -28.13 7.76
CA GLU A 267 22.89 -29.52 7.83
C GLU A 267 21.42 -29.64 7.39
N THR A 268 21.16 -30.61 6.52
CA THR A 268 19.91 -30.70 5.76
C THR A 268 18.88 -31.63 6.43
N THR A 269 18.86 -31.65 7.76
CA THR A 269 17.90 -32.43 8.55
C THR A 269 16.59 -31.65 8.75
N HIS A 270 15.48 -32.36 8.97
CA HIS A 270 14.13 -31.82 9.22
C HIS A 270 13.30 -31.32 8.03
N PHE A 271 13.62 -31.71 6.78
CA PHE A 271 12.61 -31.82 5.71
C PHE A 271 12.14 -33.28 5.62
N THR A 272 10.98 -33.61 6.19
CA THR A 272 10.42 -34.97 6.12
C THR A 272 9.62 -35.15 4.84
N GLN A 273 10.31 -35.52 3.75
CA GLN A 273 9.65 -35.88 2.49
C GLN A 273 8.54 -36.92 2.71
N GLY A 274 7.30 -36.53 2.42
CA GLY A 274 6.12 -37.39 2.53
C GLY A 274 5.29 -37.26 3.81
N SER A 275 5.69 -36.43 4.78
CA SER A 275 4.85 -36.07 5.93
C SER A 275 4.78 -34.56 6.10
N TYR A 276 3.57 -34.03 6.20
CA TYR A 276 3.31 -32.64 6.55
C TYR A 276 2.54 -32.55 7.88
N ILE A 277 2.50 -31.35 8.43
CA ILE A 277 1.64 -30.97 9.54
C ILE A 277 0.59 -30.01 8.98
N ASP A 278 -0.69 -30.29 9.20
CA ASP A 278 -1.79 -29.38 8.85
C ASP A 278 -1.81 -28.15 9.76
N GLY A 279 -2.06 -26.97 9.20
CA GLY A 279 -2.24 -25.72 9.92
C GLY A 279 -3.20 -24.78 9.20
N ILE A 280 -3.34 -23.59 9.77
CA ILE A 280 -4.11 -22.48 9.23
C ILE A 280 -3.35 -21.17 9.43
N ASP A 281 -3.63 -20.20 8.59
CA ASP A 281 -3.34 -18.80 8.89
C ASP A 281 -4.63 -17.98 9.04
N ILE A 282 -4.58 -16.96 9.90
CA ILE A 282 -5.75 -16.16 10.29
C ILE A 282 -5.42 -14.68 10.51
N SER A 283 -6.43 -13.85 10.26
CA SER A 283 -6.43 -12.41 10.52
C SER A 283 -7.79 -11.97 11.08
N VAL A 284 -8.03 -10.65 11.19
CA VAL A 284 -9.35 -10.08 11.49
C VAL A 284 -10.50 -10.69 10.68
N TRP A 285 -10.24 -11.18 9.45
CA TRP A 285 -11.25 -11.71 8.54
C TRP A 285 -11.92 -13.01 9.04
N GLN A 286 -11.24 -13.81 9.87
CA GLN A 286 -11.83 -14.97 10.53
C GLN A 286 -12.67 -14.61 11.78
N GLY A 287 -12.72 -13.33 12.16
CA GLY A 287 -13.65 -12.78 13.14
C GLY A 287 -13.38 -13.21 14.59
N ASN A 288 -14.30 -14.00 15.16
CA ASN A 288 -14.14 -14.59 16.49
C ASN A 288 -13.80 -16.08 16.31
N VAL A 289 -12.64 -16.51 16.84
CA VAL A 289 -12.17 -17.90 16.73
C VAL A 289 -12.29 -18.62 18.08
N ASP A 290 -12.99 -19.76 18.11
CA ASP A 290 -12.99 -20.69 19.24
C ASP A 290 -11.79 -21.64 19.14
N PHE A 291 -10.65 -21.21 19.71
CA PHE A 291 -9.43 -22.00 19.74
C PHE A 291 -9.54 -23.33 20.51
N ALA A 292 -10.54 -23.50 21.38
CA ALA A 292 -10.79 -24.78 22.04
C ALA A 292 -11.49 -25.76 21.08
N ALA A 293 -12.40 -25.27 20.24
CA ALA A 293 -12.97 -26.05 19.13
C ALA A 293 -11.90 -26.42 18.09
N VAL A 294 -11.05 -25.47 17.66
CA VAL A 294 -9.90 -25.72 16.76
C VAL A 294 -9.02 -26.84 17.31
N LYS A 295 -8.60 -26.72 18.57
CA LYS A 295 -7.75 -27.71 19.24
C LYS A 295 -8.41 -29.08 19.37
N LYS A 296 -9.73 -29.12 19.62
CA LYS A 296 -10.51 -30.34 19.80
C LYS A 296 -10.77 -31.08 18.49
N GLN A 297 -11.08 -30.37 17.40
CA GLN A 297 -11.15 -30.95 16.06
C GLN A 297 -9.79 -31.51 15.68
N GLY A 298 -8.73 -30.75 15.98
CA GLY A 298 -7.37 -31.18 15.78
C GLY A 298 -7.00 -31.37 14.32
N PHE A 299 -7.69 -30.69 13.40
CA PHE A 299 -7.21 -30.48 12.04
C PHE A 299 -5.95 -29.59 12.10
N ALA A 300 -6.12 -28.29 12.37
CA ALA A 300 -5.00 -27.37 12.56
C ALA A 300 -4.14 -27.75 13.77
N LYS A 301 -2.84 -27.98 13.53
CA LYS A 301 -1.82 -28.26 14.54
C LYS A 301 -0.94 -27.05 14.87
N PHE A 302 -0.98 -26.02 14.02
CA PHE A 302 -0.37 -24.71 14.25
C PHE A 302 -1.29 -23.62 13.70
N VAL A 303 -1.03 -22.38 14.12
CA VAL A 303 -1.74 -21.19 13.65
C VAL A 303 -0.72 -20.08 13.36
N ILE A 304 -0.72 -19.52 12.15
CA ILE A 304 0.03 -18.31 11.83
C ILE A 304 -0.95 -17.12 11.84
N MET A 305 -0.62 -16.04 12.54
CA MET A 305 -1.56 -14.92 12.74
C MET A 305 -1.01 -13.64 12.12
N ARG A 306 -1.85 -12.86 11.43
CA ARG A 306 -1.45 -11.51 11.05
C ARG A 306 -1.11 -10.71 12.31
N ALA A 307 0.14 -10.28 12.45
CA ALA A 307 0.56 -9.38 13.52
C ALA A 307 0.07 -7.96 13.23
N GLY A 308 0.17 -7.53 11.97
CA GLY A 308 -0.26 -6.23 11.51
C GLY A 308 0.10 -6.03 10.04
N PHE A 309 0.11 -4.77 9.63
CA PHE A 309 0.38 -4.38 8.25
C PHE A 309 1.01 -2.99 8.17
N GLY A 310 1.70 -2.69 7.06
CA GLY A 310 2.20 -1.33 6.83
C GLY A 310 3.30 -0.88 7.77
N ARG A 311 3.37 0.45 8.01
CA ARG A 311 4.54 1.14 8.60
C ARG A 311 4.38 1.55 10.07
N PHE A 312 3.19 1.44 10.65
CA PHE A 312 2.90 1.93 12.01
C PHE A 312 2.54 0.82 13.00
N VAL A 313 2.96 0.96 14.26
CA VAL A 313 2.61 0.03 15.34
C VAL A 313 1.09 0.02 15.62
N THR A 314 0.40 1.12 15.33
CA THR A 314 -1.08 1.23 15.39
C THR A 314 -1.80 0.39 14.34
N GLN A 315 -1.10 -0.15 13.36
CA GLN A 315 -1.60 -1.09 12.36
C GLN A 315 -1.42 -2.56 12.81
N GLU A 316 -1.32 -2.82 14.12
CA GLU A 316 -1.56 -4.17 14.69
C GLU A 316 -2.94 -4.68 14.22
N ASP A 317 -3.01 -5.94 13.78
CA ASP A 317 -4.30 -6.54 13.44
C ASP A 317 -5.15 -6.60 14.72
N ILE A 318 -6.36 -6.04 14.68
CA ILE A 318 -7.23 -5.89 15.86
C ILE A 318 -7.56 -7.21 16.57
N ARG A 319 -7.30 -8.36 15.95
CA ARG A 319 -7.43 -9.69 16.56
C ARG A 319 -6.12 -10.29 17.06
N PHE A 320 -4.95 -9.83 16.62
CA PHE A 320 -3.66 -10.47 16.86
C PHE A 320 -3.43 -10.84 18.33
N SER A 321 -3.50 -9.86 19.23
CA SER A 321 -3.29 -10.10 20.67
C SER A 321 -4.31 -11.09 21.28
N SER A 322 -5.56 -11.08 20.80
CA SER A 322 -6.60 -12.03 21.22
C SER A 322 -6.37 -13.45 20.67
N TYR A 323 -5.95 -13.57 19.42
CA TYR A 323 -5.65 -14.84 18.76
C TYR A 323 -4.41 -15.50 19.34
N TYR A 324 -3.35 -14.72 19.57
CA TYR A 324 -2.14 -15.20 20.24
C TYR A 324 -2.49 -15.76 21.62
N SER A 325 -3.26 -15.01 22.41
CA SER A 325 -3.73 -15.44 23.72
C SER A 325 -4.56 -16.74 23.65
N GLY A 326 -5.45 -16.86 22.66
CA GLY A 326 -6.23 -18.07 22.39
C GLY A 326 -5.38 -19.28 22.01
N CYS A 327 -4.36 -19.09 21.17
CA CYS A 327 -3.39 -20.13 20.82
C CYS A 327 -2.59 -20.59 22.03
N ARG A 328 -2.04 -19.65 22.82
CA ARG A 328 -1.30 -19.97 24.06
C ARG A 328 -2.17 -20.74 25.07
N ALA A 329 -3.42 -20.32 25.27
CA ALA A 329 -4.34 -20.95 26.21
C ALA A 329 -4.72 -22.40 25.84
N ASN A 330 -4.72 -22.72 24.54
CA ASN A 330 -5.09 -24.06 24.03
C ASN A 330 -3.88 -24.91 23.61
N GLY A 331 -2.65 -24.44 23.86
CA GLY A 331 -1.43 -25.13 23.47
C GLY A 331 -1.35 -25.37 21.96
N LEU A 332 -1.73 -24.38 21.16
CA LEU A 332 -1.52 -24.35 19.71
C LEU A 332 -0.20 -23.61 19.43
N PRO A 333 0.81 -24.27 18.83
CA PRO A 333 2.00 -23.63 18.27
C PRO A 333 1.64 -22.43 17.40
N ALA A 334 2.28 -21.29 17.65
CA ALA A 334 1.96 -20.02 17.03
C ALA A 334 3.11 -19.50 16.15
N GLY A 335 2.76 -18.97 14.97
CA GLY A 335 3.61 -18.10 14.14
C GLY A 335 2.94 -16.74 13.93
N ALA A 336 3.56 -15.86 13.17
CA ALA A 336 2.93 -14.61 12.75
C ALA A 336 3.34 -14.17 11.34
N TYR A 337 2.60 -13.24 10.75
CA TYR A 337 2.97 -12.58 9.49
C TYR A 337 2.73 -11.08 9.52
N TRP A 338 3.43 -10.33 8.67
CA TRP A 338 3.26 -8.90 8.49
C TRP A 338 2.98 -8.57 7.03
N TYR A 339 1.76 -8.11 6.75
CA TYR A 339 1.32 -7.75 5.40
C TYR A 339 1.98 -6.44 4.97
N SER A 340 2.76 -6.47 3.89
CA SER A 340 3.62 -5.36 3.52
C SER A 340 3.03 -4.43 2.48
N TYR A 341 3.18 -3.12 2.71
CA TYR A 341 3.01 -2.08 1.68
C TYR A 341 4.36 -1.43 1.32
N ALA A 342 5.49 -2.03 1.71
CA ALA A 342 6.82 -1.47 1.51
C ALA A 342 7.25 -1.54 0.05
N ASP A 343 7.36 -0.38 -0.59
CA ASP A 343 7.82 -0.20 -1.97
C ASP A 343 9.32 0.11 -2.07
N THR A 344 10.01 0.25 -0.94
CA THR A 344 11.44 0.57 -0.86
C THR A 344 12.12 -0.18 0.29
N PRO A 345 13.43 -0.47 0.21
CA PRO A 345 14.17 -1.11 1.30
C PRO A 345 14.14 -0.34 2.63
N GLU A 346 13.95 0.98 2.59
CA GLU A 346 13.82 1.78 3.82
C GLU A 346 12.41 1.65 4.43
N ALA A 347 11.36 1.69 3.61
CA ALA A 347 10.00 1.37 4.07
C ALA A 347 9.97 -0.03 4.70
N ALA A 348 10.58 -1.03 4.05
CA ALA A 348 10.65 -2.41 4.55
C ALA A 348 11.32 -2.51 5.94
N ARG A 349 12.37 -1.72 6.20
CA ARG A 349 12.96 -1.62 7.56
C ARG A 349 12.03 -0.95 8.56
N ILE A 350 11.26 0.06 8.17
CA ILE A 350 10.26 0.70 9.05
C ILE A 350 9.17 -0.32 9.42
N GLU A 351 8.65 -1.07 8.44
CA GLU A 351 7.66 -2.13 8.66
C GLU A 351 8.20 -3.25 9.55
N ALA A 352 9.44 -3.71 9.34
CA ALA A 352 10.08 -4.70 10.22
C ALA A 352 10.24 -4.20 11.67
N ASN A 353 10.49 -2.91 11.87
CA ASN A 353 10.53 -2.28 13.19
C ASN A 353 9.14 -2.13 13.82
N ALA A 354 8.09 -1.87 13.04
CA ALA A 354 6.70 -1.88 13.51
C ALA A 354 6.27 -3.29 13.92
N CYS A 355 6.53 -4.28 13.05
CA CYS A 355 6.31 -5.70 13.30
C CYS A 355 6.96 -6.15 14.62
N ALA A 356 8.27 -5.91 14.80
CA ALA A 356 8.98 -6.31 16.02
C ALA A 356 8.40 -5.68 17.30
N GLN A 357 7.92 -4.43 17.24
CA GLN A 357 7.26 -3.77 18.36
C GLN A 357 5.88 -4.39 18.68
N VAL A 358 5.10 -4.70 17.65
CA VAL A 358 3.79 -5.38 17.79
C VAL A 358 3.97 -6.80 18.34
N LEU A 359 4.96 -7.57 17.87
CA LEU A 359 5.30 -8.90 18.40
C LEU A 359 5.72 -8.82 19.88
N GLY A 360 6.62 -7.89 20.21
CA GLY A 360 7.13 -7.68 21.57
C GLY A 360 7.78 -8.93 22.16
N ASN A 361 7.68 -9.12 23.47
CA ASN A 361 8.30 -10.25 24.18
C ASN A 361 7.51 -11.58 24.07
N ARG A 362 6.68 -11.74 23.03
CA ARG A 362 5.91 -12.98 22.78
C ARG A 362 6.82 -14.08 22.23
N LYS A 363 6.45 -15.35 22.48
CA LYS A 363 7.19 -16.52 21.97
C LYS A 363 6.40 -17.22 20.87
N PHE A 364 7.07 -17.52 19.76
CA PHE A 364 6.47 -18.15 18.57
C PHE A 364 7.20 -19.44 18.22
N GLU A 365 6.48 -20.56 18.21
CA GLU A 365 6.97 -21.87 17.77
C GLU A 365 7.15 -21.99 16.25
N TYR A 366 6.50 -21.11 15.49
CA TYR A 366 6.58 -21.01 14.03
C TYR A 366 7.19 -19.65 13.62
N PRO A 367 7.63 -19.48 12.37
CA PRO A 367 8.31 -18.27 11.91
C PRO A 367 7.49 -16.98 11.97
N ILE A 368 8.18 -15.87 11.73
CA ILE A 368 7.57 -14.58 11.38
C ILE A 368 7.69 -14.39 9.87
N ALA A 369 6.57 -14.35 9.15
CA ALA A 369 6.57 -14.19 7.70
C ALA A 369 6.58 -12.72 7.27
N PHE A 370 7.42 -12.41 6.28
CA PHE A 370 7.24 -11.24 5.43
C PHE A 370 6.24 -11.62 4.34
N ASP A 371 5.08 -10.97 4.36
CA ASP A 371 3.98 -11.21 3.44
C ASP A 371 3.97 -10.09 2.39
N ILE A 372 4.42 -10.44 1.17
CA ILE A 372 4.59 -9.50 0.06
C ILE A 372 3.62 -9.82 -1.07
N GLU A 373 2.52 -9.07 -1.06
CA GLU A 373 1.39 -9.27 -1.98
C GLU A 373 0.96 -8.02 -2.76
N GLU A 374 1.68 -6.89 -2.71
CA GLU A 374 1.27 -5.73 -3.52
C GLU A 374 1.73 -5.85 -4.99
N PRO A 375 0.81 -5.83 -5.99
CA PRO A 375 1.17 -5.96 -7.40
C PRO A 375 2.15 -4.88 -7.89
N SER A 376 2.02 -3.65 -7.36
CA SER A 376 2.92 -2.53 -7.66
C SER A 376 4.35 -2.77 -7.16
N VAL A 377 4.51 -3.52 -6.06
CA VAL A 377 5.82 -3.90 -5.51
C VAL A 377 6.38 -5.11 -6.25
N LEU A 378 5.54 -6.10 -6.55
CA LEU A 378 5.93 -7.33 -7.27
C LEU A 378 6.24 -7.12 -8.76
N ALA A 379 5.78 -6.00 -9.33
CA ALA A 379 6.15 -5.54 -10.67
C ALA A 379 7.50 -4.80 -10.75
N LYS A 380 8.17 -4.54 -9.61
CA LYS A 380 9.48 -3.88 -9.57
C LYS A 380 10.58 -4.73 -10.21
N PRO A 381 11.68 -4.11 -10.68
CA PRO A 381 12.88 -4.84 -11.11
C PRO A 381 13.32 -5.85 -10.05
N ALA A 382 13.72 -7.05 -10.48
CA ALA A 382 13.91 -8.20 -9.59
C ALA A 382 14.87 -7.95 -8.42
N GLU A 383 15.96 -7.21 -8.63
CA GLU A 383 16.92 -6.86 -7.56
C GLU A 383 16.42 -5.73 -6.63
N GLU A 384 15.52 -4.86 -7.09
CA GLU A 384 14.84 -3.88 -6.22
C GLU A 384 13.83 -4.58 -5.30
N LEU A 385 13.02 -5.48 -5.86
CA LEU A 385 12.13 -6.37 -5.12
C LEU A 385 12.90 -7.22 -4.09
N ALA A 386 14.05 -7.77 -4.50
CA ALA A 386 14.92 -8.53 -3.61
C ALA A 386 15.51 -7.69 -2.47
N ALA A 387 15.90 -6.43 -2.74
CA ALA A 387 16.39 -5.51 -1.73
C ALA A 387 15.30 -5.11 -0.72
N ILE A 388 14.04 -5.04 -1.13
CA ILE A 388 12.88 -4.84 -0.23
C ILE A 388 12.72 -6.05 0.69
N ILE A 389 12.68 -7.26 0.14
CA ILE A 389 12.56 -8.52 0.89
C ILE A 389 13.71 -8.69 1.89
N ASP A 390 14.97 -8.52 1.44
CA ASP A 390 16.14 -8.67 2.30
C ASP A 390 16.17 -7.62 3.43
N ALA A 391 15.69 -6.41 3.15
CA ALA A 391 15.63 -5.34 4.14
C ALA A 391 14.62 -5.58 5.26
N PHE A 392 13.45 -6.18 4.97
CA PHE A 392 12.52 -6.59 6.02
C PHE A 392 13.06 -7.80 6.79
N CYS A 393 13.39 -8.88 6.08
CA CYS A 393 13.73 -10.16 6.70
C CYS A 393 15.02 -10.04 7.54
N SER A 394 16.09 -9.44 7.01
CA SER A 394 17.34 -9.28 7.77
C SER A 394 17.18 -8.35 8.98
N GLU A 395 16.26 -7.39 8.95
CA GLU A 395 16.02 -6.48 10.08
C GLU A 395 15.27 -7.18 11.23
N LEU A 396 14.36 -8.10 10.94
CA LEU A 396 13.78 -8.99 11.95
C LEU A 396 14.78 -10.06 12.45
N GLU A 397 15.64 -10.61 11.59
CA GLU A 397 16.70 -11.55 11.99
C GLU A 397 17.67 -10.91 12.99
N LYS A 398 18.09 -9.65 12.78
CA LYS A 398 18.90 -8.86 13.73
C LYS A 398 18.24 -8.72 15.11
N LYS A 399 16.91 -8.81 15.19
CA LYS A 399 16.13 -8.73 16.43
C LYS A 399 15.86 -10.12 17.04
N GLY A 400 16.41 -11.19 16.48
CA GLY A 400 16.31 -12.55 17.00
C GLY A 400 15.06 -13.30 16.53
N TYR A 401 14.42 -12.89 15.43
CA TYR A 401 13.31 -13.64 14.83
C TYR A 401 13.78 -14.55 13.68
N TYR A 402 13.19 -15.74 13.57
CA TYR A 402 13.32 -16.59 12.40
C TYR A 402 12.31 -16.12 11.35
N THR A 403 12.80 -15.62 10.22
CA THR A 403 11.96 -15.07 9.16
C THR A 403 11.70 -16.06 8.03
N VAL A 404 10.56 -15.90 7.36
CA VAL A 404 10.24 -16.59 6.11
C VAL A 404 9.65 -15.61 5.10
N LEU A 405 9.85 -15.89 3.81
CA LEU A 405 9.20 -15.17 2.73
C LEU A 405 7.88 -15.87 2.40
N TYR A 406 6.75 -15.18 2.56
CA TYR A 406 5.48 -15.59 1.99
C TYR A 406 5.24 -14.87 0.66
N CYS A 407 4.94 -15.64 -0.39
CA CYS A 407 4.54 -15.10 -1.69
C CYS A 407 3.91 -16.21 -2.57
N SER A 408 3.24 -15.82 -3.66
CA SER A 408 2.67 -16.77 -4.62
C SER A 408 3.75 -17.49 -5.43
N SER A 409 3.45 -18.75 -5.78
CA SER A 409 4.31 -19.61 -6.60
C SER A 409 4.65 -19.03 -7.98
N PHE A 410 3.88 -18.07 -8.48
CA PHE A 410 4.16 -17.37 -9.73
C PHE A 410 5.29 -16.35 -9.54
N TYR A 411 5.13 -15.42 -8.59
CA TYR A 411 6.11 -14.36 -8.33
C TYR A 411 7.45 -14.92 -7.81
N LEU A 412 7.41 -15.98 -6.98
CA LEU A 412 8.59 -16.71 -6.53
C LEU A 412 9.42 -17.33 -7.68
N ASN A 413 8.78 -17.70 -8.78
CA ASN A 413 9.44 -18.27 -9.97
C ASN A 413 9.90 -17.19 -10.97
N ASN A 414 9.11 -16.11 -11.13
CA ASN A 414 9.24 -15.18 -12.26
C ASN A 414 9.82 -13.80 -11.89
N CYS A 415 9.60 -13.32 -10.65
CA CYS A 415 9.98 -11.96 -10.24
C CYS A 415 11.07 -11.94 -9.16
N ILE A 416 11.09 -12.92 -8.26
CA ILE A 416 12.00 -12.94 -7.10
C ILE A 416 13.31 -13.69 -7.46
N PRO A 417 14.49 -13.02 -7.38
CA PRO A 417 15.77 -13.65 -7.65
C PRO A 417 16.05 -14.89 -6.81
N ARG A 418 16.70 -15.89 -7.43
CA ARG A 418 17.01 -17.17 -6.80
C ARG A 418 17.73 -17.05 -5.46
N TRP A 419 18.64 -16.09 -5.32
CA TRP A 419 19.41 -15.92 -4.10
C TRP A 419 18.54 -15.60 -2.87
N VAL A 420 17.37 -14.97 -3.07
CA VAL A 420 16.44 -14.61 -1.99
C VAL A 420 15.84 -15.87 -1.35
N TRP A 421 15.31 -16.78 -2.16
CA TRP A 421 14.70 -18.04 -1.69
C TRP A 421 15.70 -19.18 -1.45
N GLU A 422 17.00 -18.96 -1.72
CA GLU A 422 18.08 -19.77 -1.18
C GLU A 422 18.58 -19.26 0.18
N ARG A 423 18.37 -17.97 0.50
CA ARG A 423 18.70 -17.35 1.79
C ARG A 423 17.58 -17.52 2.83
N TYR A 424 16.34 -17.26 2.44
CA TYR A 424 15.16 -17.33 3.33
C TYR A 424 14.33 -18.57 3.03
N ASP A 425 13.80 -19.20 4.09
CA ASP A 425 12.78 -20.24 3.94
C ASP A 425 11.50 -19.64 3.34
N VAL A 426 10.82 -20.41 2.48
CA VAL A 426 9.62 -19.96 1.77
C VAL A 426 8.35 -20.58 2.34
N TRP A 427 7.33 -19.75 2.52
CA TRP A 427 5.93 -20.12 2.64
C TRP A 427 5.27 -19.85 1.28
N CYS A 428 5.05 -20.90 0.49
CA CYS A 428 4.60 -20.76 -0.89
C CYS A 428 3.07 -20.84 -0.96
N ALA A 429 2.41 -19.85 -1.57
CA ALA A 429 0.99 -19.96 -1.91
C ALA A 429 0.81 -20.56 -3.31
N HIS A 430 0.03 -21.64 -3.43
CA HIS A 430 -0.42 -22.19 -4.72
C HIS A 430 -1.67 -23.04 -4.51
N TYR A 431 -2.84 -22.55 -4.93
CA TYR A 431 -4.12 -23.15 -4.59
C TYR A 431 -4.53 -24.22 -5.61
N ASN A 432 -5.38 -25.18 -5.20
CA ASN A 432 -6.03 -26.16 -6.09
C ASN A 432 -5.10 -27.07 -6.93
N VAL A 433 -3.83 -27.23 -6.52
CA VAL A 433 -2.86 -28.13 -7.17
C VAL A 433 -2.43 -29.28 -6.26
N SER A 434 -1.92 -30.36 -6.86
CA SER A 434 -1.36 -31.49 -6.10
C SER A 434 0.02 -31.22 -5.49
N ARG A 435 0.72 -30.18 -5.97
CA ARG A 435 2.00 -29.66 -5.48
C ARG A 435 2.26 -28.28 -6.11
N PRO A 436 2.87 -27.30 -5.40
CA PRO A 436 3.30 -26.03 -5.99
C PRO A 436 4.19 -26.20 -7.22
N THR A 437 4.05 -25.30 -8.19
CA THR A 437 4.96 -25.19 -9.34
C THR A 437 6.25 -24.44 -9.02
N PHE A 438 6.42 -23.90 -7.81
CA PHE A 438 7.65 -23.27 -7.35
C PHE A 438 8.83 -24.24 -7.47
N VAL A 439 9.93 -23.78 -8.06
CA VAL A 439 11.13 -24.61 -8.32
C VAL A 439 12.10 -24.68 -7.14
N GLY A 440 11.99 -23.75 -6.18
CA GLY A 440 12.79 -23.71 -4.97
C GLY A 440 12.26 -24.63 -3.86
N LYS A 441 12.91 -24.57 -2.70
CA LYS A 441 12.45 -25.26 -1.49
C LYS A 441 11.47 -24.37 -0.73
N TYR A 442 10.41 -24.96 -0.20
CA TYR A 442 9.44 -24.30 0.66
C TYR A 442 9.24 -25.12 1.93
N GLY A 443 9.19 -24.44 3.09
CA GLY A 443 8.95 -25.07 4.37
C GLY A 443 7.46 -25.11 4.75
N ILE A 444 6.65 -24.22 4.16
CA ILE A 444 5.19 -24.18 4.30
C ILE A 444 4.58 -24.03 2.90
N TRP A 445 3.42 -24.65 2.67
CA TRP A 445 2.60 -24.46 1.47
C TRP A 445 1.16 -24.15 1.88
N GLN A 446 0.69 -22.95 1.54
CA GLN A 446 -0.72 -22.57 1.63
C GLN A 446 -1.43 -23.15 0.38
N TYR A 447 -2.23 -24.20 0.60
CA TYR A 447 -2.71 -25.07 -0.47
C TYR A 447 -4.16 -24.80 -0.92
N GLY A 448 -4.87 -23.92 -0.20
CA GLY A 448 -6.20 -23.49 -0.56
C GLY A 448 -6.98 -22.95 0.64
N LEU A 449 -8.30 -23.06 0.53
CA LEU A 449 -9.26 -22.73 1.57
C LEU A 449 -9.87 -24.01 2.15
N GLY A 450 -10.20 -23.96 3.44
CA GLY A 450 -10.84 -25.07 4.16
C GLY A 450 -11.81 -24.61 5.24
N LYS A 451 -12.34 -25.58 5.98
CA LYS A 451 -13.20 -25.37 7.16
C LYS A 451 -12.50 -25.89 8.40
N CYS A 452 -12.36 -25.05 9.42
CA CYS A 452 -11.86 -25.42 10.74
C CYS A 452 -12.95 -25.19 11.78
N ASP A 453 -13.18 -26.16 12.68
CA ASP A 453 -14.17 -26.00 13.75
C ASP A 453 -13.73 -24.83 14.65
N GLY A 454 -14.69 -23.98 15.01
CA GLY A 454 -14.43 -22.75 15.78
C GLY A 454 -14.12 -21.52 14.92
N ILE A 455 -14.05 -21.66 13.59
CA ILE A 455 -13.97 -20.53 12.64
C ILE A 455 -15.27 -20.47 11.83
N ASN A 456 -15.85 -19.28 11.70
CA ASN A 456 -17.01 -19.06 10.84
C ASN A 456 -16.54 -18.63 9.44
N GLY A 457 -17.01 -19.32 8.40
CA GLY A 457 -16.63 -19.01 7.01
C GLY A 457 -15.54 -19.95 6.50
N ASP A 458 -14.65 -19.43 5.67
CA ASP A 458 -13.47 -20.13 5.13
C ASP A 458 -12.21 -19.66 5.85
N VAL A 459 -11.22 -20.53 5.92
CA VAL A 459 -9.89 -20.23 6.42
C VAL A 459 -8.84 -20.78 5.47
N ASP A 460 -7.76 -20.05 5.29
CA ASP A 460 -6.61 -20.46 4.52
C ASP A 460 -5.91 -21.64 5.24
N VAL A 461 -5.50 -22.65 4.48
CA VAL A 461 -5.02 -23.94 5.01
C VAL A 461 -3.62 -24.28 4.50
N ASP A 462 -2.79 -24.77 5.42
CA ASP A 462 -1.36 -24.94 5.24
C ASP A 462 -0.87 -26.36 5.46
N TYR A 463 0.13 -26.74 4.68
CA TYR A 463 1.01 -27.87 4.95
C TYR A 463 2.41 -27.38 5.33
N CYS A 464 2.81 -27.62 6.58
CA CYS A 464 4.17 -27.40 7.03
C CYS A 464 5.00 -28.69 6.85
N TYR A 465 6.13 -28.57 6.14
CA TYR A 465 7.07 -29.65 5.81
C TYR A 465 8.38 -29.60 6.62
N ARG A 466 8.55 -28.57 7.44
CA ARG A 466 9.78 -28.29 8.20
C ARG A 466 9.50 -28.20 9.69
N ASP A 467 10.34 -28.82 10.52
CA ASP A 467 10.21 -28.74 11.98
C ASP A 467 10.73 -27.40 12.52
N TYR A 468 10.00 -26.32 12.24
CA TYR A 468 10.27 -24.99 12.80
C TYR A 468 10.26 -24.99 14.34
N PRO A 469 9.34 -25.68 15.04
CA PRO A 469 9.37 -25.74 16.50
C PRO A 469 10.65 -26.35 17.10
N ALA A 470 11.31 -27.29 16.44
CA ALA A 470 12.64 -27.74 16.84
C ALA A 470 13.71 -26.69 16.51
N LEU A 471 13.77 -26.25 15.25
CA LEU A 471 14.79 -25.36 14.71
C LEU A 471 14.86 -23.99 15.43
N ILE A 472 13.72 -23.38 15.72
CA ILE A 472 13.62 -22.07 16.37
C ILE A 472 14.10 -22.16 17.83
N ARG A 473 13.79 -23.26 18.52
CA ARG A 473 14.24 -23.50 19.90
C ARG A 473 15.72 -23.81 19.99
N GLU A 474 16.24 -24.62 19.06
CA GLU A 474 17.67 -24.92 18.97
C GLU A 474 18.50 -23.65 18.74
N LYS A 475 18.00 -22.73 17.91
CA LYS A 475 18.66 -21.46 17.59
C LYS A 475 18.41 -20.33 18.59
N HIS A 476 17.60 -20.54 19.64
CA HIS A 476 17.19 -19.48 20.59
C HIS A 476 16.55 -18.24 19.92
N LEU A 477 15.72 -18.49 18.90
CA LEU A 477 15.01 -17.44 18.13
C LEU A 477 13.55 -17.31 18.56
N ASN A 478 12.85 -16.28 18.08
CA ASN A 478 11.45 -15.97 18.41
C ASN A 478 11.20 -15.92 19.93
N GLY A 479 12.16 -15.37 20.67
CA GLY A 479 12.11 -15.20 22.12
C GLY A 479 12.35 -16.46 22.95
N TYR A 480 12.91 -17.55 22.39
CA TYR A 480 13.08 -18.83 23.10
C TYR A 480 14.21 -18.93 24.14
#